data_AF-A0A2U2X5K7-F1
#
_entry.id   AF-A0A2U2X5K7-F1
#
_cell.length_a   1.000
_cell.length_b   1.000
_cell.length_c   1.000
_cell.angle_alpha   90.00
_cell.angle_beta   90.00
_cell.angle_gamma   90.00
#
_symmetry.space_group_name_H-M   'P 1'
#
loop_
_entity.id
_entity.type
_entity.pdbx_description
1 polymer ?
#
loop_
_entity_poly.entity_id
_entity_poly.type
_entity_poly.pdbx_seq_one_letter_code
_entity_poly.pdbx_strand_id
1 'polypeptide(L)' 'MFFSFIKFKIIPILIIKLLLVIFLLYISNETKAKRKLIFYKNLGISSLKLFSYLYLIDILISLPFLILLKEFI' A
#
# COMPACT_ATOMS: atom_id res chain seq x y z
N MET A 1 15.40 -14.76 12.05
CA MET A 1 14.88 -13.83 13.07
C MET A 1 13.76 -12.93 12.52
N PHE A 2 13.96 -12.19 11.41
CA PHE A 2 12.93 -11.34 10.78
C PHE A 2 11.59 -12.04 10.45
N PHE A 3 11.64 -13.27 9.89
CA PHE A 3 10.42 -14.03 9.56
C PHE A 3 9.59 -14.47 10.77
N SER A 4 10.20 -14.58 11.97
CA SER A 4 9.48 -14.95 13.21
C SER A 4 8.63 -13.79 13.75
N PHE A 5 8.95 -12.54 13.38
CA PHE A 5 8.17 -11.35 13.73
C PHE A 5 6.86 -11.24 12.95
N ILE A 6 6.74 -11.91 11.81
CA ILE A 6 5.48 -12.03 11.05
C ILE A 6 4.59 -13.04 11.78
N LYS A 7 4.07 -12.65 12.94
CA LYS A 7 2.99 -13.38 13.61
C LYS A 7 1.75 -13.35 12.71
N PHE A 8 0.87 -14.35 12.86
CA PHE A 8 -0.43 -14.47 12.18
C PHE A 8 -1.29 -13.20 12.19
N LYS A 9 -1.04 -12.23 13.08
CA LYS A 9 -1.76 -10.95 13.17
C LYS A 9 -1.34 -9.89 12.13
N ILE A 10 -0.11 -9.95 11.58
CA ILE A 10 0.37 -8.96 10.61
C ILE A 10 -0.13 -9.28 9.19
N ILE A 11 -0.29 -10.57 8.89
CA ILE A 11 -0.82 -11.06 7.61
C ILE A 11 -2.18 -10.43 7.26
N PRO A 12 -3.22 -10.44 8.14
CA PRO A 12 -4.49 -9.81 7.84
C PRO A 12 -4.38 -8.28 7.69
N ILE A 13 -3.49 -7.62 8.43
CA ILE A 13 -3.24 -6.17 8.29
C ILE A 13 -2.70 -5.85 6.90
N LEU A 14 -1.74 -6.64 6.41
CA LEU A 14 -1.19 -6.49 5.07
C LEU A 14 -2.27 -6.75 4.00
N ILE A 15 -3.08 -7.79 4.16
CA ILE A 15 -4.18 -8.11 3.24
C ILE A 15 -5.19 -6.95 3.16
N ILE A 16 -5.60 -6.39 4.30
CA ILE A 16 -6.55 -5.27 4.34
C ILE A 16 -5.95 -4.02 3.69
N LYS A 17 -4.67 -3.71 3.95
CA LYS A 17 -3.97 -2.60 3.29
C LYS A 17 -3.91 -2.79 1.77
N LEU A 18 -3.63 -4.00 1.31
CA LEU A 18 -3.58 -4.32 -0.12
C LEU A 18 -4.96 -4.13 -0.76
N LEU A 19 -6.03 -4.59 -0.09
CA LEU A 19 -7.41 -4.36 -0.50
C LEU A 19 -7.74 -2.87 -0.60
N LEU A 20 -7.34 -2.06 0.39
CA LEU A 20 -7.53 -0.60 0.37
C LEU A 20 -6.83 0.06 -0.82
N VAL A 21 -5.63 -0.37 -1.16
CA VAL A 21 -4.89 0.14 -2.33
C VAL A 21 -5.58 -0.24 -3.65
N ILE A 22 -6.13 -1.45 -3.75
CA ILE A 22 -6.93 -1.87 -4.91
C ILE A 22 -8.20 -1.02 -5.04
N PHE A 23 -8.91 -0.78 -3.93
CA PHE A 23 -10.06 0.12 -3.92
C PHE A 23 -9.69 1.55 -4.31
N LEU A 24 -8.56 2.05 -3.82
CA LEU A 24 -8.04 3.36 -4.18
C LEU A 24 -7.77 3.46 -5.69
N LEU A 25 -7.20 2.41 -6.29
CA LEU A 25 -6.96 2.31 -7.72
C LEU A 25 -8.28 2.34 -8.50
N TYR A 26 -9.27 1.56 -8.06
CA TYR A 26 -10.60 1.53 -8.67
C TYR A 26 -11.27 2.91 -8.63
N ILE A 27 -11.37 3.54 -7.46
CA ILE A 27 -11.97 4.87 -7.29
C ILE A 27 -11.21 5.93 -8.09
N SER A 28 -9.88 5.87 -8.11
CA SER A 28 -9.06 6.83 -8.87
C SER A 28 -9.29 6.71 -10.37
N ASN A 29 -9.66 5.54 -10.86
CA ASN A 29 -9.95 5.31 -12.27
C ASN A 29 -11.35 5.78 -12.69
N GLU A 30 -12.30 5.86 -11.75
CA GLU A 30 -13.68 6.33 -11.99
C GLU A 30 -13.86 7.84 -11.72
N THR A 31 -12.98 8.44 -10.92
CA THR A 31 -13.08 9.87 -10.54
C THR A 31 -12.24 10.79 -11.44
N LYS A 32 -12.28 12.10 -11.18
CA LYS A 32 -11.44 13.12 -11.84
C LYS A 32 -9.93 12.81 -11.73
N ALA A 33 -9.51 11.97 -10.78
CA ALA A 33 -8.15 11.48 -10.65
C ALA A 33 -7.69 10.64 -11.86
N LYS A 34 -8.61 10.10 -12.66
CA LYS A 34 -8.30 9.37 -13.90
C LYS A 34 -7.44 10.18 -14.86
N ARG A 35 -7.68 11.50 -14.96
CA ARG A 35 -6.86 12.40 -15.80
C ARG A 35 -5.40 12.44 -15.32
N LYS A 36 -5.17 12.44 -14.00
CA LYS A 36 -3.81 12.35 -13.44
C LYS A 36 -3.19 10.99 -13.72
N LEU A 37 -3.95 9.88 -13.63
CA LEU A 37 -3.44 8.55 -13.97
C LEU A 37 -3.06 8.43 -15.45
N ILE A 38 -3.84 9.02 -16.35
CA ILE A 38 -3.52 9.08 -17.78
C ILE A 38 -2.25 9.91 -18.01
N PHE A 39 -2.09 11.03 -17.31
CA PHE A 39 -0.86 11.82 -17.36
C PHE A 39 0.37 10.99 -16.93
N TYR A 40 0.31 10.28 -15.81
CA TYR A 40 1.39 9.39 -15.37
C TYR A 40 1.66 8.25 -16.37
N LYS A 41 0.60 7.70 -16.98
CA LYS A 41 0.72 6.69 -18.03
C LYS A 41 1.43 7.23 -19.28
N ASN A 42 1.15 8.48 -19.65
CA ASN A 42 1.83 9.16 -20.76
C ASN A 42 3.31 9.45 -20.46
N LEU A 43 3.69 9.58 -19.19
CA LEU A 43 5.08 9.63 -18.74
C LEU A 43 5.76 8.24 -18.69
N GLY A 44 5.07 7.17 -19.11
CA GLY A 44 5.58 5.80 -19.10
C GLY A 44 5.40 5.05 -17.78
N ILE A 45 4.75 5.66 -16.78
CA ILE A 45 4.50 5.05 -15.47
C ILE A 45 3.13 4.40 -15.49
N SER A 46 3.07 3.07 -15.44
CA SER A 46 1.78 2.38 -15.35
C SER A 46 1.11 2.61 -14.00
N SER A 47 -0.22 2.71 -13.98
CA SER A 47 -0.99 2.85 -12.74
C SER A 47 -0.68 1.73 -11.75
N LEU A 48 -0.53 0.48 -12.22
CA LEU A 48 -0.15 -0.64 -11.35
C LEU A 48 1.20 -0.42 -10.65
N LYS A 49 2.21 0.10 -11.36
CA LYS A 49 3.52 0.42 -10.74
C LYS A 49 3.36 1.52 -9.71
N LEU A 50 2.61 2.57 -10.03
CA LEU A 50 2.38 3.71 -9.12
C LEU A 50 1.77 3.26 -7.79
N PHE A 51 0.69 2.48 -7.85
CA PHE A 51 0.00 1.99 -6.64
C PHE A 51 0.80 0.90 -5.91
N SER A 52 1.59 0.09 -6.63
CA SER A 52 2.51 -0.87 -6.01
C SER A 52 3.61 -0.16 -5.20
N TYR A 53 4.23 0.89 -5.74
CA TYR A 53 5.18 1.70 -4.98
C TYR A 53 4.53 2.38 -3.78
N LEU A 54 3.31 2.89 -3.94
CA LEU A 54 2.55 3.49 -2.84
C LEU A 54 2.31 2.49 -1.70
N TYR A 55 1.94 1.26 -2.02
CA TYR A 55 1.78 0.18 -1.05
C TYR A 55 3.10 -0.20 -0.36
N LEU A 56 4.20 -0.29 -1.12
CA LEU A 56 5.53 -0.60 -0.56
C LEU A 56 6.00 0.49 0.42
N ILE A 57 5.84 1.77 0.05
CA ILE A 57 6.19 2.91 0.91
C ILE A 57 5.31 2.89 2.16
N ASP A 58 4.01 2.66 2.03
CA ASP A 58 3.09 2.57 3.17
C ASP A 58 3.51 1.44 4.14
N ILE A 59 3.84 0.25 3.65
CA ILE A 59 4.35 -0.85 4.49
C ILE A 59 5.68 -0.48 5.15
N LEU A 60 6.62 0.09 4.39
CA LEU A 60 7.94 0.49 4.91
C LEU A 60 7.82 1.49 6.07
N ILE A 61 6.89 2.43 5.96
CA ILE A 61 6.63 3.42 7.02
C ILE A 61 5.89 2.77 8.18
N SER A 62 4.87 1.96 7.91
CA SER A 62 3.98 1.45 8.97
C SER A 62 4.53 0.26 9.77
N LEU A 63 5.41 -0.56 9.21
CA LEU A 63 6.00 -1.70 9.92
C LEU A 63 6.82 -1.29 11.17
N PRO A 64 7.73 -0.29 11.11
CA PRO A 64 8.41 0.22 12.30
C PRO A 64 7.45 0.68 13.39
N PHE A 65 6.38 1.39 13.04
CA PHE A 65 5.37 1.83 14.00
C PHE A 65 4.61 0.67 14.65
N LEU A 66 4.27 -0.36 13.89
CA LEU A 66 3.64 -1.58 14.42
C LEU A 66 4.55 -2.31 15.42
N ILE A 67 5.86 -2.32 15.16
CA ILE A 67 6.85 -2.91 16.06
C ILE A 67 6.96 -2.08 17.34
N LEU A 68 7.14 -0.76 17.22
CA LEU A 68 7.19 0.17 18.36
C LEU A 68 5.94 0.04 19.23
N LEU A 69 4.75 0.13 18.64
CA LEU A 69 3.49 0.05 19.41
C LEU A 69 3.34 -1.26 20.17
N LYS A 70 3.80 -2.38 19.60
CA LYS A 70 3.76 -3.69 20.27
C LYS A 70 4.71 -3.78 21.48
N GLU A 71 5.74 -2.93 21.56
CA GLU A 71 6.59 -2.86 22.76
C GLU A 71 5.93 -2.07 23.90
N PHE A 72 5.02 -1.15 23.57
CA PHE A 72 4.32 -0.31 24.55
C PHE A 72 2.93 -0.84 24.96
N ILE A 73 2.35 -1.77 24.19
CA ILE A 73 1.03 -2.41 24.39
C ILE A 73 1.19 -3.92 24.41
#